data_AF-A0A8D0HRT3-F1
#
_entry.id   AF-A0A8D0HRT3-F1
#
_cell.length_a   1.000
_cell.length_b   1.000
_cell.length_c   1.000
_cell.angle_alpha   90.00
_cell.angle_beta   90.00
_cell.angle_gamma   90.00
#
_symmetry.space_group_name_H-M   'P 1'
#
loop_
_entity.id
_entity.type
_entity.pdbx_description
1 polymer ?
#
loop_
_entity_poly.entity_id
_entity_poly.type
_entity_poly.pdbx_seq_one_letter_code
_entity_poly.pdbx_strand_id
1 'polypeptide(L)'
;TPWGLSLADSIDCEGRSLLKSFVVASAERGESVHVFCFDLPKEEFQAGFTPQVTTRLLHHDGFLDPLGWAGQARAFGAAMFSVPELVALLASETRGPVTLVLDSLSWLLLRLPIPHVCQVLSQLPRKANAAGRVV
;
A
#
# COMPACT_ATOMS: atom_id res chain seq x y z
N THR A 1 6.21 -15.27 8.52
CA THR A 1 7.41 -14.42 8.33
C THR A 1 7.20 -13.12 9.09
N PRO A 2 8.18 -12.55 9.81
CA PRO A 2 7.86 -11.77 11.03
C PRO A 2 7.37 -10.33 10.81
N TRP A 3 7.24 -9.85 9.58
CA TRP A 3 7.14 -8.41 9.29
C TRP A 3 5.99 -8.01 8.36
N GLY A 4 5.06 -8.92 8.07
CA GLY A 4 3.93 -8.63 7.20
C GLY A 4 2.66 -9.31 7.69
N LEU A 5 1.56 -8.57 7.67
CA LEU A 5 0.21 -9.06 7.94
C LEU A 5 -0.49 -9.27 6.60
N SER A 6 -0.98 -10.48 6.36
CA SER A 6 -1.87 -10.79 5.24
C SER A 6 -3.26 -11.04 5.78
N LEU A 7 -4.23 -10.27 5.30
CA LEU A 7 -5.64 -10.48 5.56
C LEU A 7 -6.22 -11.26 4.39
N ALA A 8 -6.85 -12.39 4.67
CA ALA A 8 -7.64 -13.14 3.70
C ALA A 8 -9.11 -12.94 4.05
N ASP A 9 -9.91 -12.60 3.05
CA ASP A 9 -11.34 -12.37 3.20
C ASP A 9 -12.16 -13.13 2.15
N SER A 10 -13.48 -13.08 2.30
CA SER A 10 -14.43 -13.67 1.38
C SER A 10 -15.69 -12.81 1.32
N ILE A 11 -16.62 -13.16 0.43
CA ILE A 11 -17.93 -12.50 0.35
C ILE A 11 -18.74 -12.61 1.65
N ASP A 12 -18.50 -13.66 2.44
CA ASP A 12 -19.21 -13.93 3.69
C ASP A 12 -18.54 -13.25 4.89
N CYS A 13 -17.27 -12.87 4.76
CA CYS A 13 -16.46 -12.30 5.83
C CYS A 13 -15.54 -11.22 5.27
N GLU A 14 -15.99 -9.96 5.35
CA GLU A 14 -15.29 -8.79 4.83
C GLU A 14 -14.00 -8.49 5.63
N GLY A 15 -12.85 -8.46 4.95
CA GLY A 15 -11.56 -8.11 5.57
C GLY A 15 -11.27 -6.61 5.57
N ARG A 16 -12.02 -5.82 4.81
CA ARG A 16 -11.76 -4.40 4.58
C ARG A 16 -11.92 -3.56 5.84
N SER A 17 -12.98 -3.76 6.61
CA SER A 17 -13.19 -3.08 7.89
C SER A 17 -12.04 -3.34 8.87
N LEU A 18 -11.52 -4.58 8.91
CA LEU A 18 -10.35 -4.93 9.69
C LEU A 18 -9.08 -4.23 9.17
N LEU A 19 -8.84 -4.23 7.85
CA LEU A 19 -7.73 -3.49 7.24
C LEU A 19 -7.76 -2.00 7.60
N LYS A 20 -8.94 -1.38 7.53
CA LYS A 20 -9.17 0.02 7.88
C LYS A 20 -8.89 0.31 9.36
N SER A 21 -9.16 -0.63 10.26
CA SER A 21 -8.79 -0.49 11.67
C SER A 21 -7.26 -0.46 11.89
N PHE A 22 -6.49 -1.26 11.15
CA PHE A 22 -5.02 -1.20 11.19
C PHE A 22 -4.48 0.11 10.62
N VAL A 23 -5.09 0.61 9.54
CA VAL A 23 -4.76 1.94 8.98
C VAL A 23 -4.96 3.05 10.02
N VAL A 24 -6.10 3.05 10.72
CA VAL A 24 -6.40 4.01 11.78
C VAL A 24 -5.36 3.90 12.90
N ALA A 25 -5.11 2.68 13.39
CA ALA A 25 -4.16 2.45 14.47
C ALA A 25 -2.74 2.92 14.10
N SER A 26 -2.28 2.69 12.87
CA SER A 26 -0.97 3.20 12.40
C SER A 26 -0.94 4.73 12.30
N ALA A 27 -1.99 5.34 11.75
CA ALA A 27 -2.09 6.79 11.66
C ALA A 27 -2.10 7.46 13.05
N GLU A 28 -2.81 6.88 14.02
CA GLU A 28 -2.86 7.36 15.42
C GLU A 28 -1.53 7.22 16.15
N ARG A 29 -0.69 6.24 15.80
CA ARG A 29 0.71 6.15 16.25
C ARG A 29 1.62 7.21 15.62
N GLY A 30 1.09 8.03 14.72
CA GLY A 30 1.82 9.10 14.04
C GLY A 30 2.65 8.64 12.86
N GLU A 31 2.44 7.40 12.39
CA GLU A 31 3.09 6.86 11.21
C GLU A 31 2.51 7.49 9.93
N SER A 32 3.32 7.56 8.88
CA SER A 32 2.79 7.86 7.55
C SER A 32 2.29 6.57 6.92
N VAL A 33 1.06 6.56 6.40
CA VAL A 33 0.44 5.33 5.89
C VAL A 33 0.29 5.42 4.38
N HIS A 34 1.07 4.62 3.65
CA HIS A 34 1.00 4.53 2.20
C HIS A 34 -0.02 3.47 1.80
N VAL A 35 -1.14 3.89 1.21
CA VAL A 35 -2.21 3.00 0.76
C VAL A 35 -2.17 2.89 -0.76
N PHE A 36 -1.88 1.69 -1.24
CA PHE A 36 -2.03 1.34 -2.65
C PHE A 36 -3.45 0.83 -2.87
N CYS A 37 -4.22 1.60 -3.65
CA CYS A 37 -5.64 1.38 -3.90
C CYS A 37 -5.80 0.68 -5.26
N PHE A 38 -6.12 -0.61 -5.26
CA PHE A 38 -6.32 -1.44 -6.44
C PHE A 38 -7.78 -1.86 -6.64
N ASP A 39 -8.51 -2.13 -5.55
CA ASP A 39 -9.88 -2.63 -5.61
C ASP A 39 -10.90 -1.51 -5.53
N LEU A 40 -10.60 -0.46 -4.76
CA LEU A 40 -11.50 0.66 -4.51
C LEU A 40 -10.83 1.98 -4.84
N PRO A 41 -11.58 2.98 -5.35
CA PRO A 41 -11.06 4.33 -5.46
C PRO A 41 -10.74 4.90 -4.07
N LYS A 42 -9.84 5.89 -4.05
CA LYS A 42 -9.38 6.56 -2.83
C LYS A 42 -10.56 7.02 -1.95
N GLU A 43 -11.58 7.60 -2.55
CA GLU A 43 -12.72 8.21 -1.87
C GLU A 43 -13.50 7.17 -1.06
N GLU A 44 -13.70 5.98 -1.64
CA GLU A 44 -14.38 4.86 -0.97
C GLU A 44 -13.50 4.25 0.12
N PHE A 45 -12.19 4.10 -0.13
CA PHE A 45 -11.27 3.61 0.89
C PHE A 45 -11.25 4.55 2.11
N GLN A 46 -11.23 5.86 1.88
CA GLN A 46 -11.17 6.88 2.95
C GLN A 46 -12.50 7.11 3.67
N ALA A 47 -13.63 6.65 3.10
CA ALA A 47 -14.95 6.88 3.68
C ALA A 47 -15.00 6.43 5.15
N GLY A 48 -15.43 7.31 6.05
CA GLY A 48 -15.52 7.04 7.49
C GLY A 48 -14.24 7.28 8.30
N PHE A 49 -13.11 7.63 7.68
CA PHE A 49 -11.94 8.10 8.43
C PHE A 49 -12.10 9.53 8.93
N THR A 50 -11.52 9.82 10.10
CA THR A 50 -11.47 11.19 10.63
C THR A 50 -10.45 12.02 9.86
N PRO A 51 -10.59 13.37 9.85
CA PRO A 51 -9.60 14.24 9.22
C PRO A 51 -8.18 13.99 9.70
N GLN A 52 -8.01 13.75 11.01
CA GLN A 52 -6.72 13.42 11.63
C GLN A 52 -6.07 12.19 10.99
N VAL A 53 -6.83 11.10 10.81
CA VAL A 53 -6.35 9.89 10.12
C VAL A 53 -6.03 10.22 8.67
N THR A 54 -6.94 10.89 7.94
CA THR A 54 -6.74 11.18 6.51
C THR A 54 -5.48 12.00 6.21
N THR A 55 -5.07 12.92 7.09
CA THR A 55 -3.83 13.71 6.90
C THR A 55 -2.54 12.88 6.96
N ARG A 56 -2.62 11.65 7.47
CA ARG A 56 -1.49 10.71 7.52
C ARG A 56 -1.47 9.74 6.33
N LEU A 57 -2.52 9.72 5.51
CA LEU A 57 -2.66 8.78 4.41
C LEU A 57 -2.08 9.34 3.11
N LEU A 58 -1.22 8.55 2.47
CA LEU A 58 -0.71 8.80 1.13
C LEU A 58 -1.25 7.74 0.19
N HIS A 59 -2.07 8.15 -0.77
CA HIS A 59 -2.75 7.24 -1.69
C HIS A 59 -1.97 7.10 -2.99
N HIS A 60 -1.81 5.85 -3.42
CA HIS A 60 -1.21 5.47 -4.69
C HIS A 60 -2.28 4.75 -5.51
N ASP A 61 -2.67 5.35 -6.63
CA ASP A 61 -3.84 4.93 -7.40
C ASP A 61 -3.47 3.82 -8.40
N GLY A 62 -3.79 2.57 -8.08
CA GLY A 62 -3.73 1.45 -9.02
C GLY A 62 -5.11 1.05 -9.58
N PHE A 63 -6.15 1.84 -9.31
CA PHE A 63 -7.54 1.54 -9.62
C PHE A 63 -7.98 2.17 -10.95
N LEU A 64 -7.70 3.47 -11.16
CA LEU A 64 -8.22 4.21 -12.33
C LEU A 64 -7.61 3.76 -13.67
N ASP A 65 -6.31 3.50 -13.69
CA ASP A 65 -5.60 3.12 -14.91
C ASP A 65 -4.64 1.94 -14.67
N PRO A 66 -5.17 0.75 -14.39
CA PRO A 66 -4.37 -0.41 -14.00
C PRO A 66 -3.42 -0.90 -15.11
N LEU A 67 -3.64 -0.48 -16.36
CA LEU A 67 -2.83 -0.82 -17.53
C LEU A 67 -2.01 0.35 -18.07
N GLY A 68 -2.13 1.55 -17.49
CA GLY A 68 -1.40 2.73 -17.93
C GLY A 68 -1.82 3.27 -19.30
N TRP A 69 -3.03 2.96 -19.78
CA TRP A 69 -3.50 3.33 -21.11
C TRP A 69 -3.88 4.81 -21.21
N ALA A 70 -4.33 5.41 -20.10
CA ALA A 70 -4.69 6.82 -20.04
C ALA A 70 -3.45 7.71 -19.87
N GLY A 71 -2.26 7.13 -19.65
CA GLY A 71 -1.01 7.87 -19.47
C GLY A 71 -1.03 8.78 -18.25
N GLN A 72 -1.85 8.46 -17.24
CA GLN A 72 -1.96 9.26 -16.03
C GLN A 72 -0.66 9.20 -15.23
N ALA A 73 0.02 10.33 -15.12
CA ALA A 73 1.32 10.46 -14.47
C ALA A 73 1.35 10.08 -12.97
N ARG A 74 0.19 9.80 -12.35
CA ARG A 74 0.04 9.48 -10.93
C ARG A 74 -0.48 8.06 -10.65
N ALA A 75 -0.73 7.28 -11.70
CA ALA A 75 -1.22 5.91 -11.53
C ALA A 75 -0.06 4.97 -11.13
N PHE A 76 -0.29 4.12 -10.14
CA PHE A 76 0.61 3.06 -9.72
C PHE A 76 0.34 1.80 -10.56
N GLY A 77 1.24 1.53 -11.51
CA GLY A 77 1.16 0.35 -12.37
C GLY A 77 1.90 -0.86 -11.83
N ALA A 78 1.60 -2.05 -12.36
CA ALA A 78 2.31 -3.29 -12.00
C ALA A 78 3.83 -3.21 -12.25
N ALA A 79 4.26 -2.45 -13.26
CA ALA A 79 5.68 -2.20 -13.54
C ALA A 79 6.41 -1.42 -12.44
N MET A 80 5.68 -0.62 -11.65
CA MET A 80 6.23 0.14 -10.52
C MET A 80 6.36 -0.72 -9.26
N PHE A 81 5.81 -1.95 -9.25
CA PHE A 81 5.94 -2.86 -8.13
C PHE A 81 7.33 -3.54 -8.14
N SER A 82 8.32 -2.74 -7.74
CA SER A 82 9.71 -3.17 -7.57
C SER A 82 10.30 -2.55 -6.29
N VAL A 83 11.33 -3.19 -5.74
CA VAL A 83 11.98 -2.69 -4.52
C VAL A 83 12.55 -1.27 -4.68
N PRO A 84 13.29 -0.93 -5.75
CA PRO A 84 13.85 0.41 -5.90
C PRO A 84 12.77 1.50 -5.97
N GLU A 85 11.71 1.27 -6.75
CA GLU A 85 10.61 2.24 -6.92
C GLU A 85 9.84 2.44 -5.61
N LEU A 86 9.51 1.36 -4.90
CA LEU A 86 8.83 1.46 -3.62
C LEU A 86 9.69 2.15 -2.57
N VAL A 87 11.00 1.86 -2.51
CA VAL A 87 11.91 2.56 -1.58
C VAL A 87 12.02 4.04 -1.94
N ALA A 88 12.14 4.40 -3.21
CA ALA A 88 12.20 5.79 -3.66
C ALA A 88 10.92 6.56 -3.29
N LEU A 89 9.76 5.95 -3.51
CA LEU A 89 8.46 6.50 -3.15
C LEU A 89 8.30 6.72 -1.63
N LEU A 90 8.73 5.74 -0.82
CA LEU A 90 8.71 5.87 0.64
C LEU A 90 9.71 6.93 1.12
N ALA A 91 10.80 7.13 0.39
CA ALA A 91 11.81 8.14 0.68
C ALA A 91 11.35 9.57 0.36
N SER A 92 10.63 9.80 -0.75
CA SER A 92 10.24 11.14 -1.19
C SER A 92 9.14 11.75 -0.33
N GLU A 93 8.19 10.93 0.13
CA GLU A 93 6.93 11.46 0.67
C GLU A 93 6.89 11.64 2.19
N THR A 94 7.85 11.07 2.96
CA THR A 94 7.69 10.96 4.42
C THR A 94 8.97 11.19 5.23
N ARG A 95 8.78 11.74 6.44
CA ARG A 95 9.78 11.76 7.52
C ARG A 95 9.24 10.96 8.71
N GLY A 96 9.85 9.80 9.00
CA GLY A 96 9.49 8.97 10.16
C GLY A 96 9.15 7.52 9.80
N PRO A 97 8.55 6.75 10.74
CA PRO A 97 8.07 5.40 10.49
C PRO A 97 6.93 5.38 9.47
N VAL A 98 6.88 4.32 8.67
CA VAL A 98 5.95 4.17 7.56
C VAL A 98 5.20 2.84 7.66
N THR A 99 3.88 2.86 7.53
CA THR A 99 3.09 1.66 7.26
C THR A 99 2.79 1.59 5.77
N LEU A 100 3.05 0.46 5.13
CA LEU A 100 2.63 0.18 3.76
C LEU A 100 1.39 -0.72 3.75
N VAL A 101 0.37 -0.30 3.02
CA VAL A 101 -0.91 -1.02 2.88
C VAL A 101 -1.16 -1.31 1.42
N LEU A 102 -1.29 -2.59 1.08
CA LEU A 102 -1.81 -3.04 -0.20
C LEU A 102 -3.26 -3.45 0.05
N ASP A 103 -4.21 -2.75 -0.55
CA ASP A 103 -5.63 -3.06 -0.34
C ASP A 103 -6.02 -4.42 -0.97
N SER A 104 -5.30 -4.86 -1.99
CA SER A 104 -5.53 -6.13 -2.69
C SER A 104 -4.23 -6.73 -3.21
N LEU A 105 -3.84 -7.88 -2.66
CA LEU A 105 -2.75 -8.68 -3.23
C LEU A 105 -3.17 -9.41 -4.51
N SER A 106 -4.46 -9.75 -4.63
CA SER A 106 -5.01 -10.45 -5.79
C SER A 106 -4.75 -9.68 -7.09
N TRP A 107 -4.88 -8.35 -7.06
CA TRP A 107 -4.59 -7.50 -8.22
C TRP A 107 -3.15 -7.67 -8.73
N LEU A 108 -2.18 -7.72 -7.82
CA LEU A 108 -0.76 -7.92 -8.13
C LEU A 108 -0.48 -9.33 -8.62
N LEU A 109 -1.04 -10.34 -7.95
CA LEU A 109 -0.83 -11.75 -8.28
C LEU A 109 -1.44 -12.14 -9.64
N LEU A 110 -2.46 -11.40 -10.10
CA LEU A 110 -3.02 -11.55 -11.45
C LEU A 110 -2.12 -10.99 -12.57
N ARG A 111 -1.20 -10.07 -12.25
CA ARG A 111 -0.40 -9.31 -13.23
C ARG A 111 1.09 -9.62 -13.19
N LEU A 112 1.58 -10.08 -12.05
CA LEU A 112 2.99 -10.31 -11.80
C LEU A 112 3.23 -11.77 -11.41
N PRO A 113 4.38 -12.36 -11.79
CA PRO A 113 4.75 -13.67 -11.30
C PRO A 113 4.77 -13.70 -9.76
N ILE A 114 4.16 -14.72 -9.16
CA ILE A 114 4.14 -14.90 -7.69
C ILE A 114 5.56 -14.79 -7.07
N PRO A 115 6.61 -15.40 -7.65
CA PRO A 115 7.97 -15.27 -7.09
C PRO A 115 8.45 -13.83 -7.05
N HIS A 116 8.11 -13.01 -8.05
CA HIS A 116 8.45 -11.59 -8.10
C HIS A 116 7.76 -10.83 -6.96
N VAL A 117 6.46 -11.06 -6.77
CA VAL A 117 5.69 -10.41 -5.69
C VAL A 117 6.26 -10.75 -4.31
N CYS A 118 6.51 -12.03 -4.05
CA CYS A 118 7.12 -12.48 -2.80
C CYS A 118 8.53 -11.91 -2.60
N GLN A 119 9.32 -11.82 -3.67
CA GLN A 119 10.66 -11.25 -3.61
C GLN A 119 10.62 -9.77 -3.22
N VAL A 120 9.75 -8.97 -3.84
CA VAL A 120 9.60 -7.54 -3.51
C VAL A 120 9.17 -7.38 -2.05
N LEU A 121 8.10 -8.06 -1.63
CA LEU A 121 7.56 -7.96 -0.26
C LEU A 121 8.56 -8.42 0.81
N SER A 122 9.35 -9.45 0.54
CA SER A 122 10.34 -9.96 1.50
C SER A 122 11.58 -9.09 1.63
N GLN A 123 11.96 -8.37 0.57
CA GLN A 123 13.15 -7.52 0.56
C GLN A 123 12.86 -6.08 1.00
N LEU A 124 11.63 -5.60 0.81
CA LEU A 124 11.27 -4.21 1.02
C LEU A 124 11.60 -3.68 2.43
N PRO A 125 11.25 -4.35 3.55
CA PRO A 125 11.54 -3.83 4.89
C PRO A 125 13.04 -3.62 5.12
N ARG A 126 13.87 -4.56 4.66
CA ARG A 126 15.34 -4.47 4.81
C ARG A 126 15.93 -3.33 3.99
N LYS A 127 15.44 -3.16 2.76
CA LYS A 127 15.94 -2.16 1.82
C LYS A 127 15.46 -0.75 2.16
N ALA A 128 14.23 -0.61 2.64
CA ALA A 128 13.71 0.62 3.21
C ALA A 128 14.51 1.04 4.44
N ASN A 129 14.79 0.10 5.37
CA ASN A 129 15.61 0.37 6.56
C ASN A 129 17.01 0.87 6.19
N ALA A 130 17.65 0.24 5.20
CA ALA A 130 18.95 0.70 4.69
C ALA A 130 18.90 2.11 4.07
N ALA A 131 17.74 2.53 3.56
CA ALA A 131 17.48 3.89 3.06
C ALA A 131 16.98 4.86 4.15
N GLY A 132 17.02 4.46 5.44
CA GLY A 132 16.57 5.28 6.55
C GLY A 132 15.05 5.40 6.66
N ARG A 133 14.31 4.38 6.21
CA ARG A 133 12.85 4.26 6.34
C ARG A 133 12.50 3.00 7.12
N VAL A 134 11.83 3.15 8.26
CA VAL A 134 11.33 2.01 9.03
C VAL A 134 9.95 1.66 8.47
N VAL A 135 9.83 0.46 7.90
CA VAL A 135 8.62 -0.12 7.29
C VAL A 135 8.32 -1.44 7.96
#